data_AF-A0A2M8D751-F1
#
_entry.id   AF-A0A2M8D751-F1
#
_cell.length_a   1.000
_cell.length_b   1.000
_cell.length_c   1.000
_cell.angle_alpha   90.00
_cell.angle_beta   90.00
_cell.angle_gamma   90.00
#
_symmetry.space_group_name_H-M   'P 1'
#
loop_
_entity.id
_entity.type
_entity.pdbx_description
1 polymer ?
#
loop_
_entity_poly.entity_id
_entity_poly.type
_entity_poly.pdbx_seq_one_letter_code
_entity_poly.pdbx_strand_id
1 'polypeptide(L)'
;MVDGSYLSVTGSLSLMDRIKMMGGYISPFDGMNEKGLFIAIAMINKGKVLTDPKKETLTSVQMVRKILDMAATLDEALNICNSYNIDFFPGPHLHFLIADANGKGSVVEFSPEGVKVYRKDNLIFATNFVMAPGTPEDFVGKCWRFDKINATLPGEGNAPFTENNMMNLLENVKQTLNKGGTEWSAVYESTGNLTVCFGKDYSQPYHFKLGK
;
A
#
# COMPACT_ATOMS: atom_id res chain seq x y z
N MET A 1 8.51 1.27 -1.37
CA MET A 1 9.03 0.83 -2.69
C MET A 1 8.63 1.80 -3.80
N VAL A 2 9.34 1.74 -4.93
CA VAL A 2 9.11 2.57 -6.12
C VAL A 2 9.15 1.67 -7.34
N ASP A 3 8.20 1.83 -8.27
CA ASP A 3 8.26 1.19 -9.57
C ASP A 3 9.13 2.03 -10.53
N GLY A 4 10.32 1.52 -10.86
CA GLY A 4 11.26 2.21 -11.74
C GLY A 4 10.74 2.48 -13.15
N SER A 5 9.73 1.74 -13.62
CA SER A 5 9.13 1.96 -14.94
C SER A 5 8.47 3.34 -15.05
N TYR A 6 7.92 3.87 -13.94
CA TYR A 6 7.34 5.21 -13.86
C TYR A 6 8.41 6.33 -13.90
N LEU A 7 9.66 5.98 -13.67
CA LEU A 7 10.82 6.87 -13.81
C LEU A 7 11.51 6.68 -15.17
N SER A 8 10.94 5.88 -16.07
CA SER A 8 11.56 5.46 -17.33
C SER A 8 12.92 4.77 -17.13
N VAL A 9 13.08 4.01 -16.03
CA VAL A 9 14.25 3.16 -15.81
C VAL A 9 14.12 1.92 -16.69
N THR A 10 15.15 1.65 -17.49
CA THR A 10 15.13 0.56 -18.48
C THR A 10 15.66 -0.77 -17.95
N GLY A 11 16.29 -0.76 -16.77
CA GLY A 11 16.96 -1.93 -16.19
C GLY A 11 18.38 -2.15 -16.72
N SER A 12 18.87 -1.28 -17.63
CA SER A 12 20.25 -1.34 -18.13
C SER A 12 21.30 -0.95 -17.10
N LEU A 13 20.89 -0.29 -16.00
CA LEU A 13 21.76 0.31 -14.98
C LEU A 13 22.77 1.32 -15.56
N SER A 14 22.44 1.91 -16.72
CA SER A 14 23.16 3.03 -17.31
C SER A 14 23.24 4.23 -16.36
N LEU A 15 24.14 5.18 -16.62
CA LEU A 15 24.22 6.42 -15.85
C LEU A 15 22.86 7.14 -15.79
N MET A 16 22.12 7.15 -16.90
CA MET A 16 20.79 7.74 -16.95
C MET A 16 19.77 6.98 -16.08
N ASP A 17 19.79 5.64 -16.09
CA ASP A 17 18.95 4.85 -15.19
C ASP A 17 19.29 5.16 -13.71
N ARG A 18 20.57 5.28 -13.36
CA ARG A 18 21.00 5.61 -12.00
C ARG A 18 20.54 7.00 -11.56
N ILE A 19 20.66 8.00 -12.45
CA ILE A 19 20.16 9.36 -12.19
C ILE A 19 18.64 9.35 -12.00
N LYS A 20 17.90 8.62 -12.84
CA LYS A 20 16.44 8.48 -12.70
C LYS A 20 16.06 7.80 -11.37
N MET A 21 16.76 6.74 -10.99
CA MET A 21 16.53 6.03 -9.73
C MET A 21 16.78 6.91 -8.50
N MET A 22 17.71 7.86 -8.55
CA MET A 22 17.89 8.85 -7.48
C MET A 22 16.64 9.70 -7.25
N GLY A 23 15.78 9.88 -8.26
CA GLY A 23 14.48 10.54 -8.12
C GLY A 23 13.39 9.64 -7.54
N GLY A 24 13.64 8.35 -7.26
CA GLY A 24 12.59 7.44 -6.82
C GLY A 24 11.92 7.86 -5.51
N TYR A 25 12.65 8.56 -4.62
CA TYR A 25 12.11 8.99 -3.33
C TYR A 25 10.87 9.89 -3.44
N ILE A 26 10.65 10.58 -4.57
CA ILE A 26 9.48 11.45 -4.75
C ILE A 26 8.21 10.71 -5.22
N SER A 27 8.31 9.43 -5.60
CA SER A 27 7.18 8.67 -6.14
C SER A 27 7.04 7.27 -5.49
N PRO A 28 6.88 7.19 -4.16
CA PRO A 28 6.68 5.91 -3.47
C PRO A 28 5.29 5.31 -3.79
N PHE A 29 5.25 3.99 -3.97
CA PHE A 29 4.01 3.22 -4.15
C PHE A 29 3.55 2.58 -2.83
N ASP A 30 4.50 2.25 -1.97
CA ASP A 30 4.28 1.79 -0.61
C ASP A 30 5.49 2.21 0.26
N GLY A 31 5.40 2.04 1.57
CA GLY A 31 6.54 2.27 2.46
C GLY A 31 6.17 2.37 3.93
N MET A 32 7.19 2.69 4.73
CA MET A 32 7.07 3.05 6.14
C MET A 32 7.89 4.30 6.43
N ASN A 33 7.53 5.05 7.47
CA ASN A 33 8.33 6.16 7.96
C ASN A 33 8.96 5.88 9.33
N GLU A 34 9.78 6.82 9.80
CA GLU A 34 10.49 6.74 11.08
C GLU A 34 9.59 6.75 12.32
N LYS A 35 8.30 7.09 12.15
CA LYS A 35 7.30 7.09 13.22
C LYS A 35 6.53 5.77 13.31
N GLY A 36 6.82 4.83 12.41
CA GLY A 36 6.12 3.55 12.34
C GLY A 36 4.73 3.65 11.70
N LEU A 37 4.50 4.65 10.85
CA LEU A 37 3.36 4.67 9.93
C LEU A 37 3.72 3.87 8.67
N PHE A 38 2.77 3.08 8.18
CA PHE A 38 2.88 2.29 6.96
C PHE A 38 1.79 2.70 5.98
N ILE A 39 2.12 2.69 4.68
CA ILE A 39 1.14 2.89 3.62
C ILE A 39 1.45 1.97 2.44
N ALA A 40 0.40 1.41 1.84
CA ALA A 40 0.45 0.74 0.56
C ALA A 40 -0.76 1.13 -0.29
N ILE A 41 -0.68 0.92 -1.60
CA ILE A 41 -1.76 1.23 -2.54
C ILE A 41 -2.19 -0.03 -3.29
N ALA A 42 -3.49 -0.14 -3.58
CA ALA A 42 -4.01 -1.17 -4.47
C ALA A 42 -5.05 -0.58 -5.42
N MET A 43 -4.99 -1.04 -6.67
CA MET A 43 -5.87 -0.59 -7.74
C MET A 43 -7.31 -1.04 -7.50
N ILE A 44 -8.24 -0.11 -7.71
CA ILE A 44 -9.68 -0.35 -7.68
C ILE A 44 -10.32 0.13 -8.99
N ASN A 45 -11.58 -0.22 -9.20
CA ASN A 45 -12.33 0.27 -10.36
C ASN A 45 -12.39 1.80 -10.37
N LYS A 46 -12.32 2.41 -11.56
CA LYS A 46 -12.44 3.86 -11.71
C LYS A 46 -13.80 4.33 -11.20
N GLY A 47 -13.77 5.41 -10.43
CA GLY A 47 -14.95 6.05 -9.86
C GLY A 47 -14.88 7.56 -9.99
N LYS A 48 -15.95 8.26 -9.61
CA LYS A 48 -15.88 9.71 -9.41
C LYS A 48 -15.24 10.01 -8.06
N VAL A 49 -14.50 11.11 -7.98
CA VAL A 49 -13.93 11.61 -6.72
C VAL A 49 -14.42 13.04 -6.49
N LEU A 50 -14.60 13.41 -5.23
CA LEU A 50 -14.90 14.78 -4.86
C LEU A 50 -13.68 15.68 -5.12
N THR A 51 -13.91 16.85 -5.71
CA THR A 51 -12.89 17.89 -5.89
C THR A 51 -13.41 19.19 -5.32
N ASP A 52 -12.64 19.79 -4.42
CA ASP A 52 -12.91 21.09 -3.82
C ASP A 52 -11.95 22.14 -4.39
N PRO A 53 -12.41 23.19 -5.09
CA PRO A 53 -11.53 24.20 -5.70
C PRO A 53 -10.71 25.00 -4.68
N LYS A 54 -11.03 24.91 -3.37
CA LYS A 54 -10.26 25.56 -2.30
C LYS A 54 -9.10 24.71 -1.78
N LYS A 55 -9.02 23.43 -2.16
CA LYS A 55 -7.96 22.50 -1.73
C LYS A 55 -6.90 22.35 -2.81
N GLU A 56 -5.65 22.24 -2.38
CA GLU A 56 -4.56 21.81 -3.26
C GLU A 56 -4.82 20.37 -3.74
N THR A 57 -4.42 20.08 -4.98
CA THR A 57 -4.56 18.76 -5.59
C THR A 57 -3.22 18.05 -5.63
N LEU A 58 -3.19 16.83 -5.10
CA LEU A 58 -2.04 15.94 -5.16
C LEU A 58 -2.34 14.75 -6.06
N THR A 59 -1.33 14.33 -6.82
CA THR A 59 -1.37 12.99 -7.43
C THR A 59 -1.36 11.91 -6.34
N SER A 60 -1.81 10.71 -6.67
CA SER A 60 -1.81 9.59 -5.71
C SER A 60 -0.44 9.34 -5.07
N VAL A 61 0.65 9.35 -5.85
CA VAL A 61 2.01 9.14 -5.33
C VAL A 61 2.53 10.31 -4.50
N GLN A 62 2.14 11.55 -4.82
CA GLN A 62 2.43 12.72 -3.98
C GLN A 62 1.70 12.64 -2.64
N MET A 63 0.46 12.14 -2.63
CA MET A 63 -0.28 11.90 -1.39
C MET A 63 0.41 10.83 -0.54
N VAL A 64 0.84 9.71 -1.13
CA VAL A 64 1.63 8.68 -0.40
C VAL A 64 2.90 9.29 0.19
N ARG A 65 3.65 10.06 -0.60
CA ARG A 65 4.87 10.73 -0.11
C ARG A 65 4.57 11.68 1.04
N LYS A 66 3.55 12.51 0.90
CA LYS A 66 3.17 13.49 1.92
C LYS A 66 2.74 12.84 3.23
N ILE A 67 1.98 11.74 3.15
CA ILE A 67 1.59 10.95 4.33
C ILE A 67 2.84 10.40 5.04
N LEU A 68 3.76 9.78 4.29
CA LEU A 68 5.01 9.26 4.86
C LEU A 68 5.88 10.36 5.49
N ASP A 69 5.89 11.56 4.90
CA ASP A 69 6.69 12.69 5.41
C ASP A 69 6.08 13.35 6.65
N MET A 70 4.75 13.33 6.82
CA MET A 70 4.06 14.21 7.78
C MET A 70 3.22 13.51 8.86
N ALA A 71 2.81 12.26 8.67
CA ALA A 71 1.94 11.57 9.62
C ALA A 71 2.70 10.53 10.45
N ALA A 72 2.52 10.57 11.77
CA ALA A 72 2.93 9.53 12.71
C ALA A 72 1.82 8.52 13.00
N THR A 73 0.56 8.93 12.86
CA THR A 73 -0.61 8.10 13.21
C THR A 73 -1.61 7.98 12.05
N LEU A 74 -2.47 6.97 12.12
CA LEU A 74 -3.55 6.81 11.15
C LEU A 74 -4.46 8.05 11.11
N ASP A 75 -4.76 8.64 12.27
CA ASP A 75 -5.66 9.79 12.35
C ASP A 75 -5.05 11.04 11.68
N GLU A 76 -3.73 11.24 11.81
CA GLU A 76 -3.00 12.28 11.07
C GLU A 76 -2.99 12.02 9.55
N ALA A 77 -2.79 10.77 9.14
CA ALA A 77 -2.85 10.40 7.73
C ALA A 77 -4.24 10.66 7.13
N LEU A 78 -5.31 10.35 7.87
CA LEU A 78 -6.69 10.64 7.46
C LEU A 78 -6.96 12.15 7.38
N ASN A 79 -6.39 12.95 8.29
CA ASN A 79 -6.47 14.41 8.20
C ASN A 79 -5.80 14.94 6.93
N ILE A 80 -4.65 14.38 6.53
CA ILE A 80 -4.00 14.71 5.25
C ILE A 80 -4.94 14.32 4.09
N CYS A 81 -5.46 13.09 4.05
CA CYS A 81 -6.38 12.67 2.99
C CYS A 81 -7.61 13.59 2.86
N ASN A 82 -8.13 14.11 3.97
CA ASN A 82 -9.27 15.04 3.97
C ASN A 82 -8.90 16.48 3.58
N SER A 83 -7.64 16.87 3.73
CA SER A 83 -7.18 18.25 3.50
C SER A 83 -6.81 18.55 2.05
N TYR A 84 -6.64 17.51 1.22
CA TYR A 84 -6.21 17.63 -0.18
C TYR A 84 -7.22 16.99 -1.14
N ASN A 85 -7.28 17.49 -2.37
CA ASN A 85 -7.88 16.74 -3.47
C ASN A 85 -6.90 15.66 -3.92
N ILE A 86 -7.43 14.56 -4.45
CA ILE A 86 -6.63 13.54 -5.13
C ILE A 86 -6.91 13.58 -6.63
N ASP A 87 -5.84 13.55 -7.43
CA ASP A 87 -5.89 13.26 -8.85
C ASP A 87 -5.22 11.91 -9.13
N PHE A 88 -5.97 10.99 -9.71
CA PHE A 88 -5.45 9.68 -10.10
C PHE A 88 -4.85 9.68 -11.50
N PHE A 89 -5.05 10.73 -12.31
CA PHE A 89 -4.58 10.77 -13.68
C PHE A 89 -3.05 10.83 -13.78
N PRO A 90 -2.40 10.13 -14.75
CA PRO A 90 -2.98 9.22 -15.75
C PRO A 90 -3.17 7.77 -15.26
N GLY A 91 -2.89 7.51 -13.98
CA GLY A 91 -2.93 6.19 -13.36
C GLY A 91 -4.32 5.62 -13.09
N PRO A 92 -4.36 4.40 -12.52
CA PRO A 92 -5.59 3.77 -12.05
C PRO A 92 -6.10 4.48 -10.78
N HIS A 93 -7.38 4.30 -10.49
CA HIS A 93 -7.89 4.64 -9.16
C HIS A 93 -7.32 3.66 -8.15
N LEU A 94 -6.98 4.18 -6.98
CA LEU A 94 -6.35 3.42 -5.90
C LEU A 94 -7.14 3.63 -4.62
N HIS A 95 -7.13 2.63 -3.76
CA HIS A 95 -7.35 2.83 -2.33
C HIS A 95 -6.04 2.69 -1.57
N PHE A 96 -5.98 3.31 -0.39
CA PHE A 96 -4.77 3.28 0.44
C PHE A 96 -5.00 2.37 1.62
N LEU A 97 -4.05 1.47 1.87
CA LEU A 97 -3.97 0.70 3.10
C LEU A 97 -3.01 1.44 4.02
N ILE A 98 -3.52 1.96 5.13
CA ILE A 98 -2.73 2.75 6.07
C ILE A 98 -2.79 2.08 7.44
N ALA A 99 -1.64 1.87 8.06
CA ALA A 99 -1.53 1.36 9.42
C ALA A 99 -0.50 2.16 10.22
N ASP A 100 -0.61 2.13 11.55
CA ASP A 100 0.34 2.78 12.45
C ASP A 100 0.90 1.86 13.53
N ALA A 101 1.96 2.32 14.20
CA ALA A 101 2.64 1.57 15.26
C ALA A 101 1.78 1.27 16.50
N ASN A 102 0.60 1.91 16.63
CA ASN A 102 -0.35 1.62 17.69
C ASN A 102 -1.31 0.47 17.33
N GLY A 103 -1.14 -0.15 16.16
CA GLY A 103 -1.97 -1.24 15.68
C GLY A 103 -3.28 -0.80 15.01
N LYS A 104 -3.49 0.51 14.81
CA LYS A 104 -4.65 0.99 14.05
C LYS A 104 -4.39 0.79 12.56
N GLY A 105 -5.40 0.31 11.84
CA GLY A 105 -5.34 0.13 10.39
C GLY A 105 -6.65 0.49 9.69
N SER A 106 -6.55 0.96 8.45
CA SER A 106 -7.74 1.20 7.61
C SER A 106 -7.46 1.13 6.12
N VAL A 107 -8.53 0.90 5.36
CA VAL A 107 -8.58 1.11 3.91
C VAL A 107 -9.26 2.44 3.66
N VAL A 108 -8.58 3.33 2.94
CA VAL A 108 -9.00 4.71 2.68
C VAL A 108 -9.32 4.88 1.20
N GLU A 109 -10.54 5.32 0.92
CA GLU A 109 -11.11 5.39 -0.42
C GLU A 109 -11.64 6.79 -0.71
N PHE A 110 -11.32 7.32 -1.88
CA PHE A 110 -11.80 8.63 -2.33
C PHE A 110 -13.05 8.45 -3.18
N SER A 111 -14.13 9.12 -2.80
CA SER A 111 -15.45 8.98 -3.42
C SER A 111 -16.07 10.35 -3.72
N PRO A 112 -17.22 10.42 -4.43
CA PRO A 112 -17.96 11.68 -4.63
C PRO A 112 -18.47 12.30 -3.32
N GLU A 113 -18.58 11.48 -2.28
CA GLU A 113 -19.04 11.87 -0.95
C GLU A 113 -17.86 12.21 -0.01
N GLY A 114 -16.65 12.34 -0.56
CA GLY A 114 -15.42 12.58 0.19
C GLY A 114 -14.66 11.30 0.53
N VAL A 115 -13.78 11.40 1.52
CA VAL A 115 -12.95 10.30 1.99
C VAL A 115 -13.81 9.31 2.78
N LYS A 116 -13.78 8.04 2.38
CA LYS A 116 -14.43 6.91 3.05
C LYS A 116 -13.36 6.01 3.66
N VAL A 117 -13.69 5.41 4.79
CA VAL A 117 -12.77 4.57 5.55
C VAL A 117 -13.46 3.27 5.88
N TYR A 118 -12.83 2.16 5.50
CA TYR A 118 -13.20 0.83 5.98
C TYR A 118 -12.20 0.40 7.06
N ARG A 119 -12.72 -0.13 8.17
CA ARG A 119 -11.95 -0.66 9.31
C ARG A 119 -12.53 -2.02 9.70
N LYS A 120 -11.67 -2.91 10.18
CA LYS A 120 -12.03 -4.21 10.73
C LYS A 120 -11.13 -4.47 11.94
N ASP A 121 -11.57 -4.00 13.11
CA ASP A 121 -10.83 -4.07 14.38
C ASP A 121 -9.33 -3.72 14.19
N ASN A 122 -8.40 -4.53 14.72
CA ASN A 122 -6.95 -4.38 14.57
C ASN A 122 -6.37 -5.19 13.39
N LEU A 123 -7.21 -5.84 12.57
CA LEU A 123 -6.76 -6.66 11.44
C LEU A 123 -7.36 -6.16 10.12
N ILE A 124 -6.58 -5.35 9.41
CA ILE A 124 -6.96 -4.81 8.10
C ILE A 124 -6.15 -5.42 6.96
N PHE A 125 -6.81 -5.75 5.86
CA PHE A 125 -6.19 -6.11 4.59
C PHE A 125 -7.16 -5.82 3.45
N ALA A 126 -6.63 -5.66 2.25
CA ALA A 126 -7.42 -5.36 1.05
C ALA A 126 -6.82 -6.01 -0.18
N THR A 127 -7.62 -6.10 -1.24
CA THR A 127 -7.14 -6.43 -2.59
C THR A 127 -7.63 -5.38 -3.58
N ASN A 128 -8.20 -5.75 -4.72
CA ASN A 128 -8.45 -4.83 -5.82
C ASN A 128 -9.93 -4.48 -6.01
N PHE A 129 -10.63 -4.16 -4.92
CA PHE A 129 -12.03 -3.74 -4.93
C PHE A 129 -12.32 -2.72 -3.84
N VAL A 130 -13.38 -1.93 -4.06
CA VAL A 130 -13.88 -0.93 -3.10
C VAL A 130 -14.43 -1.64 -1.88
N MET A 131 -14.01 -1.21 -0.69
CA MET A 131 -14.36 -1.81 0.59
C MET A 131 -15.34 -0.97 1.39
N ALA A 132 -15.28 0.36 1.37
CA ALA A 132 -16.23 1.20 2.08
C ALA A 132 -17.49 1.47 1.24
N PRO A 133 -18.70 1.47 1.82
CA PRO A 133 -19.05 1.22 3.22
C PRO A 133 -19.39 -0.26 3.52
N GLY A 134 -18.85 -1.20 2.75
CA GLY A 134 -19.16 -2.63 2.84
C GLY A 134 -18.72 -3.29 4.14
N THR A 135 -19.18 -4.53 4.28
CA THR A 135 -18.96 -5.43 5.41
C THR A 135 -18.18 -6.67 4.96
N PRO A 136 -17.57 -7.45 5.88
CA PRO A 136 -16.84 -8.66 5.52
C PRO A 136 -17.62 -9.62 4.61
N GLU A 137 -18.93 -9.74 4.80
CA GLU A 137 -19.84 -10.57 4.00
C GLU A 137 -19.91 -10.10 2.54
N ASP A 138 -19.81 -8.79 2.29
CA ASP A 138 -19.83 -8.21 0.94
C ASP A 138 -18.57 -8.57 0.13
N PHE A 139 -17.52 -9.07 0.78
CA PHE A 139 -16.22 -9.31 0.13
C PHE A 139 -15.96 -10.78 -0.20
N VAL A 140 -16.72 -11.69 0.40
CA VAL A 140 -16.58 -13.14 0.19
C VAL A 140 -16.73 -13.48 -1.29
N GLY A 141 -15.76 -14.19 -1.85
CA GLY A 141 -15.79 -14.65 -3.24
C GLY A 141 -15.48 -13.56 -4.28
N LYS A 142 -15.26 -12.31 -3.88
CA LYS A 142 -14.86 -11.24 -4.83
C LYS A 142 -13.46 -11.43 -5.38
N CYS A 143 -12.57 -12.02 -4.58
CA CYS A 143 -11.18 -12.27 -4.99
C CYS A 143 -10.61 -13.46 -4.21
N TRP A 144 -10.13 -14.48 -4.93
CA TRP A 144 -9.52 -15.65 -4.30
C TRP A 144 -8.34 -15.30 -3.38
N ARG A 145 -7.58 -14.23 -3.68
CA ARG A 145 -6.49 -13.76 -2.81
C ARG A 145 -7.03 -13.20 -1.50
N PHE A 146 -8.10 -12.41 -1.58
CA PHE A 146 -8.77 -11.87 -0.40
C PHE A 146 -9.31 -13.00 0.47
N ASP A 147 -10.01 -13.97 -0.14
CA ASP A 147 -10.57 -15.11 0.58
C ASP A 147 -9.46 -15.94 1.24
N LYS A 148 -8.33 -16.16 0.54
CA LYS A 148 -7.18 -16.89 1.08
C LYS A 148 -6.52 -16.13 2.25
N ILE A 149 -6.37 -14.81 2.15
CA ILE A 149 -5.86 -13.99 3.27
C ILE A 149 -6.82 -14.06 4.45
N ASN A 150 -8.12 -13.87 4.23
CA ASN A 150 -9.14 -13.91 5.27
C ASN A 150 -9.20 -15.27 5.98
N ALA A 151 -8.99 -16.38 5.25
CA ALA A 151 -8.93 -17.72 5.82
C ALA A 151 -7.60 -18.01 6.56
N THR A 152 -6.50 -17.39 6.13
CA THR A 152 -5.16 -17.64 6.68
C THR A 152 -4.85 -16.81 7.91
N LEU A 153 -5.30 -15.55 7.96
CA LEU A 153 -5.12 -14.70 9.12
C LEU A 153 -6.20 -15.08 10.15
N PRO A 154 -5.88 -15.87 11.20
CA PRO A 154 -6.81 -16.05 12.30
C PRO A 154 -7.09 -14.68 12.90
N GLY A 155 -8.28 -14.51 13.48
CA GLY A 155 -8.58 -13.32 14.28
C GLY A 155 -7.48 -13.05 15.32
N GLU A 156 -7.49 -11.84 15.88
CA GLU A 156 -6.41 -11.15 16.64
C GLU A 156 -5.62 -11.98 17.69
N GLY A 157 -6.05 -13.18 18.07
CA GLY A 157 -5.45 -14.01 19.11
C GLY A 157 -4.46 -15.10 18.68
N ASN A 158 -4.32 -15.47 17.40
CA ASN A 158 -3.63 -16.74 17.04
C ASN A 158 -2.53 -16.68 15.93
N ALA A 159 -2.33 -15.56 15.22
CA ALA A 159 -1.25 -15.48 14.24
C ALA A 159 -0.09 -14.64 14.79
N PRO A 160 1.10 -15.23 14.98
CA PRO A 160 2.29 -14.42 15.14
C PRO A 160 2.56 -13.71 13.80
N PHE A 161 2.37 -12.39 13.76
CA PHE A 161 2.75 -11.50 12.65
C PHE A 161 4.28 -11.38 12.52
N THR A 162 4.97 -12.52 12.47
CA THR A 162 6.40 -12.59 12.20
C THR A 162 6.66 -12.40 10.71
N GLU A 163 7.84 -11.89 10.38
CA GLU A 163 8.35 -11.79 9.01
C GLU A 163 8.07 -13.06 8.18
N ASN A 164 8.49 -14.23 8.66
CA ASN A 164 8.34 -15.49 7.94
C ASN A 164 6.89 -15.85 7.63
N ASN A 165 5.99 -15.70 8.61
CA ASN A 165 4.57 -15.98 8.41
C ASN A 165 3.94 -15.03 7.40
N MET A 166 4.30 -13.75 7.45
CA MET A 166 3.78 -12.74 6.52
C MET A 166 4.34 -12.92 5.11
N MET A 167 5.62 -13.25 4.97
CA MET A 167 6.22 -13.58 3.67
C MET A 167 5.60 -14.84 3.07
N ASN A 168 5.36 -15.88 3.87
CA ASN A 168 4.67 -17.09 3.44
C ASN A 168 3.20 -16.79 3.03
N LEU A 169 2.50 -15.91 3.74
CA LEU A 169 1.18 -15.45 3.34
C LEU A 169 1.22 -14.76 1.97
N LEU A 170 2.15 -13.82 1.76
CA LEU A 170 2.34 -13.12 0.49
C LEU A 170 2.71 -14.08 -0.65
N GLU A 171 3.57 -15.06 -0.38
CA GLU A 171 3.90 -16.13 -1.32
C GLU A 171 2.66 -16.91 -1.75
N ASN A 172 1.80 -17.22 -0.80
CA ASN A 172 0.58 -17.98 -1.03
C ASN A 172 -0.48 -17.24 -1.86
N VAL A 173 -0.38 -15.93 -1.99
CA VAL A 173 -1.28 -15.10 -2.80
C VAL A 173 -0.58 -14.41 -3.97
N LYS A 174 0.68 -14.78 -4.26
CA LYS A 174 1.42 -14.27 -5.42
C LYS A 174 0.71 -14.62 -6.72
N GLN A 175 0.79 -13.71 -7.68
CA GLN A 175 0.18 -13.89 -9.00
C GLN A 175 1.25 -14.22 -10.03
N THR A 176 1.00 -15.28 -10.80
CA THR A 176 1.77 -15.60 -12.01
C THR A 176 0.83 -15.51 -13.19
N LEU A 177 0.95 -14.43 -13.95
CA LEU A 177 0.09 -14.13 -15.11
C LEU A 177 0.92 -14.19 -16.38
N ASN A 178 0.25 -14.41 -17.52
CA ASN A 178 0.90 -14.44 -18.85
C ASN A 178 1.54 -13.09 -19.21
N LYS A 179 1.00 -11.98 -18.66
CA LYS A 179 1.59 -10.64 -18.70
C LYS A 179 1.48 -10.03 -17.31
N GLY A 180 2.61 -9.63 -16.74
CA GLY A 180 2.72 -9.12 -15.38
C GLY A 180 2.62 -10.22 -14.30
N GLY A 181 2.43 -9.80 -13.06
CA GLY A 181 2.34 -10.67 -11.90
C GLY A 181 2.82 -9.95 -10.65
N THR A 182 3.10 -10.71 -9.59
CA THR A 182 3.77 -10.16 -8.41
C THR A 182 5.23 -9.85 -8.76
N GLU A 183 5.59 -8.57 -8.83
CA GLU A 183 6.96 -8.12 -9.10
C GLU A 183 7.81 -8.09 -7.83
N TRP A 184 7.22 -7.68 -6.70
CA TRP A 184 7.83 -7.75 -5.38
C TRP A 184 6.81 -8.12 -4.30
N SER A 185 7.32 -8.55 -3.16
CA SER A 185 6.58 -8.71 -1.91
C SER A 185 7.40 -8.13 -0.79
N ALA A 186 6.78 -7.32 0.07
CA ALA A 186 7.46 -6.61 1.13
C ALA A 186 6.72 -6.78 2.46
N VAL A 187 7.49 -6.99 3.53
CA VAL A 187 7.02 -6.97 4.92
C VAL A 187 7.76 -5.86 5.65
N TYR A 188 6.98 -4.97 6.25
CA TYR A 188 7.45 -3.83 7.03
C TYR A 188 7.16 -4.08 8.50
N GLU A 189 8.11 -3.77 9.38
CA GLU A 189 7.94 -3.87 10.83
C GLU A 189 8.05 -2.50 11.49
N SER A 190 7.32 -2.28 12.60
CA SER A 190 7.36 -1.01 13.35
C SER A 190 8.70 -0.72 14.00
N THR A 191 9.56 -1.74 14.10
CA THR A 191 10.96 -1.58 14.50
C THR A 191 11.81 -0.91 13.43
N GLY A 192 11.28 -0.70 12.21
CA GLY A 192 11.99 -0.17 11.05
C GLY A 192 12.69 -1.22 10.21
N ASN A 193 12.42 -2.52 10.41
CA ASN A 193 12.90 -3.56 9.50
C ASN A 193 12.02 -3.62 8.24
N LEU A 194 12.65 -3.92 7.10
CA LEU A 194 11.99 -4.22 5.84
C LEU A 194 12.61 -5.50 5.26
N THR A 195 11.76 -6.47 4.95
CA THR A 195 12.12 -7.63 4.13
C THR A 195 11.43 -7.51 2.79
N VAL A 196 12.17 -7.69 1.70
CA VAL A 196 11.61 -7.67 0.34
C VAL A 196 12.12 -8.84 -0.49
N CYS A 197 11.21 -9.48 -1.23
CA CYS A 197 11.52 -10.45 -2.26
C CYS A 197 11.13 -9.89 -3.62
N PHE A 198 11.93 -10.15 -4.64
CA PHE A 198 11.69 -9.72 -6.03
C PHE A 198 11.43 -10.92 -6.92
N GLY A 199 10.70 -10.71 -8.02
CA GLY A 199 10.53 -11.71 -9.08
C GLY A 199 9.86 -13.01 -8.63
N LYS A 200 9.11 -12.98 -7.51
CA LYS A 200 8.46 -14.15 -6.88
C LYS A 200 9.45 -15.18 -6.30
N ASP A 201 10.71 -14.81 -6.14
CA ASP A 201 11.71 -15.64 -5.48
C ASP A 201 11.72 -15.36 -3.98
N TYR A 202 10.97 -16.17 -3.23
CA TYR A 202 10.91 -16.08 -1.76
C TYR A 202 12.09 -16.78 -1.08
N SER A 203 12.99 -17.43 -1.84
CA SER A 203 14.18 -18.07 -1.28
C SER A 203 15.35 -17.11 -1.08
N GLN A 204 15.28 -15.91 -1.68
CA GLN A 204 16.32 -14.88 -1.63
C GLN A 204 15.75 -13.53 -1.14
N PRO A 205 15.32 -13.44 0.13
CA PRO A 205 14.89 -12.17 0.70
C PRO A 205 16.06 -11.19 0.87
N TYR A 206 15.77 -9.92 0.64
CA TYR A 206 16.65 -8.80 0.97
C TYR A 206 16.15 -8.10 2.23
N HIS A 207 17.06 -7.84 3.16
CA HIS A 207 16.75 -7.20 4.44
C HIS A 207 17.33 -5.79 4.50
N PHE A 208 16.53 -4.85 4.95
CA PHE A 208 16.88 -3.45 5.14
C PHE A 208 16.44 -2.97 6.51
N LYS A 209 17.11 -1.93 7.00
CA LYS A 209 16.74 -1.22 8.23
C LYS A 209 16.60 0.26 7.90
N LEU A 210 15.45 0.85 8.24
CA LEU A 210 15.27 2.29 8.17
C LEU A 210 16.23 2.96 9.17
N GLY A 211 17.00 3.93 8.67
CA GLY A 211 17.88 4.74 9.50
C GLY A 211 17.09 5.52 10.55
N LYS A 212 17.74 5.81 11.67
CA LYS A 212 17.22 6.75 12.66
C LYS A 212 17.47 8.19 12.24
#